data_AF-A0A0M4TXN9-F1
#
_entry.id   AF-A0A0M4TXN9-F1
#
_cell.length_a   1.000
_cell.length_b   1.000
_cell.length_c   1.000
_cell.angle_alpha   90.00
_cell.angle_beta   90.00
_cell.angle_gamma   90.00
#
_symmetry.space_group_name_H-M   'P 1'
#
loop_
_entity.id
_entity.type
_entity.pdbx_description
1 polymer ?
#
loop_
_entity_poly.entity_id
_entity_poly.type
_entity_poly.pdbx_seq_one_letter_code
_entity_poly.pdbx_strand_id
1 'polypeptide(L)' 'MQESVIYRSIQEEAEARTQREIANNSLREGLPMEMVARVTGLSIAEVQQLQQQLNESLQS' A
#
# COMPACT_ATOMS: atom_id res chain seq x y z
N MET A 1 -16.07 11.98 24.84
CA MET A 1 -14.75 11.64 24.26
C MET A 1 -14.87 10.92 22.90
N GLN A 2 -15.80 11.31 22.02
CA GLN A 2 -15.98 10.68 20.69
C GLN A 2 -15.00 11.21 19.63
N GLU A 3 -14.44 12.42 19.81
CA GLU A 3 -13.46 13.01 18.89
C GLU A 3 -12.20 12.13 18.71
N SER A 4 -11.85 11.32 19.71
CA SER A 4 -10.64 10.48 19.67
C SER A 4 -10.75 9.28 18.72
N VAL A 5 -11.95 8.77 18.42
CA VAL A 5 -12.12 7.60 17.53
C VAL A 5 -12.06 8.03 16.06
N ILE A 6 -12.72 9.15 15.73
CA ILE A 6 -12.71 9.71 14.38
C ILE A 6 -11.31 10.17 13.97
N TYR A 7 -10.59 10.84 14.88
CA TYR A 7 -9.22 11.26 14.59
C TYR A 7 -8.31 10.05 14.32
N ARG A 8 -8.43 8.98 15.12
CA ARG A 8 -7.64 7.76 14.95
C ARG A 8 -7.93 7.07 13.61
N SER A 9 -9.21 6.93 13.24
CA SER A 9 -9.56 6.32 11.95
C SER A 9 -9.02 7.11 10.76
N ILE A 10 -8.99 8.44 10.84
CA ILE A 10 -8.42 9.29 9.78
C ILE A 10 -6.91 9.07 9.67
N GLN A 11 -6.19 8.96 10.81
CA GLN A 11 -4.76 8.68 10.82
C GLN A 11 -4.44 7.30 10.24
N GLU A 12 -5.18 6.27 10.67
CA GLU A 12 -5.02 4.90 10.16
C GLU A 12 -5.27 4.83 8.64
N GLU A 13 -6.29 5.54 8.14
CA GLU A 13 -6.57 5.61 6.70
C GLU A 13 -5.47 6.36 5.94
N ALA A 14 -4.94 7.45 6.51
CA ALA A 14 -3.85 8.22 5.91
C ALA A 14 -2.57 7.37 5.82
N GLU A 15 -2.20 6.67 6.90
CA GLU A 15 -1.05 5.77 6.92
C GLU A 15 -1.21 4.63 5.90
N ALA A 16 -2.39 4.01 5.82
CA ALA A 16 -2.67 2.96 4.85
C ALA A 16 -2.56 3.45 3.40
N ARG A 17 -3.00 4.69 3.12
CA ARG A 17 -2.85 5.32 1.79
C ARG A 17 -1.38 5.53 1.46
N THR A 18 -0.60 6.11 2.38
CA THR A 18 0.84 6.34 2.18
C THR A 18 1.61 5.03 1.96
N GLN A 19 1.33 3.98 2.73
CA GLN A 19 1.97 2.67 2.55
C GLN A 19 1.69 2.08 1.16
N ARG A 20 0.46 2.21 0.66
CA ARG A 20 0.08 1.77 -0.70
C ARG A 20 0.74 2.59 -1.80
N GLU A 21 0.88 3.90 -1.62
CA GLU A 21 1.60 4.75 -2.58
C GLU A 21 3.08 4.36 -2.68
N ILE A 22 3.74 4.17 -1.53
CA ILE A 22 5.13 3.70 -1.49
C ILE A 22 5.25 2.32 -2.16
N ALA A 23 4.33 1.40 -1.89
CA ALA A 23 4.33 0.07 -2.49
C ALA A 23 4.18 0.12 -4.02
N ASN A 24 3.24 0.92 -4.53
CA ASN A 24 3.02 1.10 -5.96
C ASN A 24 4.25 1.67 -6.67
N ASN A 25 4.85 2.72 -6.11
CA ASN A 25 6.08 3.30 -6.66
C ASN A 25 7.21 2.27 -6.65
N SER A 26 7.38 1.54 -5.57
CA SER A 26 8.41 0.50 -5.45
C SER A 26 8.24 -0.62 -6.48
N LEU A 27 7.00 -1.08 -6.69
CA LEU A 27 6.68 -2.11 -7.68
C LEU A 27 6.95 -1.60 -9.12
N ARG A 28 6.63 -0.33 -9.42
CA ARG A 28 6.93 0.30 -10.71
C ARG A 28 8.43 0.38 -10.99
N GLU A 29 9.23 0.62 -9.96
CA GLU A 29 10.70 0.63 -10.03
C GLU A 29 11.30 -0.79 -10.09
N GLY A 30 10.47 -1.84 -10.07
CA GLY A 30 10.91 -3.23 -10.21
C GLY A 30 11.47 -3.85 -8.93
N LEU A 31 11.19 -3.26 -7.76
CA LEU A 31 11.63 -3.84 -6.48
C LEU A 31 10.92 -5.18 -6.21
N PRO A 32 11.64 -6.19 -5.64
CA PRO A 32 11.03 -7.47 -5.30
C PRO A 32 9.89 -7.35 -4.29
N MET A 33 8.79 -8.10 -4.47
CA MET A 33 7.60 -8.04 -3.60
C MET A 33 7.92 -8.21 -2.10
N GLU A 34 8.83 -9.12 -1.77
CA GLU A 34 9.26 -9.36 -0.38
C GLU A 34 9.95 -8.13 0.23
N MET A 35 10.71 -7.39 -0.58
CA MET A 35 11.34 -6.14 -0.15
C MET A 35 10.28 -5.05 0.04
N VAL A 36 9.33 -4.95 -0.89
CA VAL A 36 8.22 -3.98 -0.81
C VAL A 36 7.38 -4.23 0.45
N ALA A 37 7.02 -5.48 0.75
CA ALA A 37 6.28 -5.83 1.96
C ALA A 37 7.02 -5.45 3.24
N ARG A 38 8.33 -5.72 3.31
CA ARG A 38 9.15 -5.34 4.47
C ARG A 38 9.25 -3.83 4.69
N VAL A 39 9.36 -3.05 3.62
CA VAL A 39 9.54 -1.59 3.71
C VAL A 39 8.23 -0.87 4.01
N THR A 40 7.11 -1.36 3.47
CA THR A 40 5.79 -0.72 3.62
C THR A 40 5.00 -1.24 4.80
N GLY A 41 5.37 -2.39 5.36
CA GLY A 41 4.60 -3.07 6.41
C GLY A 41 3.33 -3.77 5.90
N LEU A 42 3.08 -3.73 4.59
CA LEU A 42 1.98 -4.45 3.96
C LEU A 42 2.25 -5.96 3.94
N SER A 43 1.18 -6.74 3.95
CA SER A 43 1.28 -8.19 3.75
C SER A 43 1.71 -8.52 2.31
N ILE A 44 2.34 -9.68 2.11
CA ILE A 44 2.69 -10.16 0.77
C ILE A 44 1.46 -10.28 -0.13
N ALA A 45 0.30 -10.66 0.42
CA ALA A 45 -0.95 -10.75 -0.32
C ALA A 45 -1.42 -9.38 -0.84
N GLU A 46 -1.34 -8.33 -0.01
CA GLU A 46 -1.67 -6.96 -0.43
C GLU A 46 -0.71 -6.46 -1.51
N VAL A 47 0.59 -6.71 -1.36
CA VAL A 47 1.60 -6.35 -2.38
C VAL A 47 1.34 -7.08 -3.69
N GLN A 48 0.94 -8.35 -3.65
CA GLN A 48 0.59 -9.13 -4.83
C GLN A 48 -0.65 -8.58 -5.54
N GLN A 49 -1.68 -8.17 -4.79
CA GLN A 49 -2.86 -7.51 -5.36
C GLN A 49 -2.50 -6.19 -6.03
N LEU A 50 -1.65 -5.37 -5.41
CA LEU A 50 -1.16 -4.11 -6.01
C LEU A 50 -0.41 -4.37 -7.31
N GLN A 51 0.44 -5.40 -7.37
CA GLN A 51 1.15 -5.78 -8.59
C GLN A 51 0.19 -6.22 -9.71
N GLN A 52 -0.87 -6.97 -9.37
CA GLN A 52 -1.88 -7.37 -10.35
C GLN A 52 -2.62 -6.15 -10.93
N GLN A 53 -3.09 -5.24 -10.08
CA GLN A 53 -3.75 -4.00 -10.52
C GLN A 53 -2.85 -3.15 -11.41
N LEU A 54 -1.55 -3.08 -11.08
CA LEU A 54 -0.57 -2.36 -11.88
C LEU A 54 -0.42 -2.97 -13.28
N ASN A 55 -0.35 -4.30 -13.36
CA ASN A 55 -0.25 -5.03 -14.61
C ASN A 55 -1.51 -4.86 -15.46
N GLU A 56 -2.69 -4.91 -14.85
CA GLU A 56 -3.97 -4.67 -15.54
C GLU A 56 -4.04 -3.25 -16.12
N SER A 57 -3.60 -2.23 -15.36
CA SER A 57 -3.56 -0.84 -15.81
C SER A 57 -2.57 -0.60 -16.95
N LEU A 58 -1.51 -1.41 -17.10
CA LEU A 58 -0.53 -1.28 -18.18
C LEU A 58 -0.98 -1.98 -19.48
N GLN A 59 -2.03 -2.82 -19.40
CA GLN A 59 -2.55 -3.62 -20.52
C GLN A 59 -3.76 -2.96 -21.22
N SER A 60 -4.26 -1.85 -20.68
CA SER A 60 -5.41 -1.07 -21.19
C SER A 60 -4.96 0.26 -21.78
#